data_AF-A0A959DW01-F1
#
_entry.id   AF-A0A959DW01-F1
#
_cell.length_a   1.000
_cell.length_b   1.000
_cell.length_c   1.000
_cell.angle_alpha   90.00
_cell.angle_beta   90.00
_cell.angle_gamma   90.00
#
_symmetry.space_group_name_H-M   'P 1'
#
loop_
_entity.id
_entity.type
_entity.pdbx_description
1 polymer ?
#
loop_
_entity_poly.entity_id
_entity_poly.type
_entity_poly.pdbx_seq_one_letter_code
_entity_poly.pdbx_strand_id
1 'polypeptide(L)'
;MKKFSLFNVLFLCLALMVASCGKEDNKGTCSDGIKNQDETGIDCGGVCGACLEGTQGTWFSHPVAPVLASFADSISTTFKTDLTYTVDQYKDGAKVVLTGTYVQTKSGVGNIYTIKLNQTSPTAL
;
A
#
# COMPACT_ATOMS: atom_id res chain seq x y z
N MET A 1 -42.26 -24.01 -43.92
CA MET A 1 -41.08 -23.13 -43.78
C MET A 1 -41.42 -22.04 -42.77
N LYS A 2 -40.93 -22.15 -41.53
CA LYS A 2 -41.24 -21.18 -40.45
C LYS A 2 -40.67 -19.82 -40.85
N LYS A 3 -41.55 -18.82 -41.07
CA LYS A 3 -41.16 -17.43 -41.39
C LYS A 3 -40.41 -16.86 -40.19
N PHE A 4 -39.08 -16.91 -40.24
CA PHE A 4 -38.23 -16.33 -39.21
C PHE A 4 -38.35 -14.81 -39.33
N SER A 5 -39.13 -14.19 -38.43
CA SER A 5 -39.38 -12.75 -38.46
C SER A 5 -38.08 -12.01 -38.17
N LEU A 6 -37.53 -11.34 -39.19
CA LEU A 6 -36.34 -10.47 -39.11
C LEU A 6 -36.47 -9.43 -37.97
N PHE A 7 -37.71 -9.07 -37.62
CA PHE A 7 -38.05 -8.15 -36.53
C PHE A 7 -37.65 -8.67 -35.14
N ASN A 8 -37.70 -9.99 -34.91
CA ASN A 8 -37.30 -10.61 -33.64
C ASN A 8 -35.78 -10.73 -33.51
N VAL A 9 -35.06 -10.84 -34.63
CA VAL A 9 -33.59 -10.83 -34.64
C VAL A 9 -33.06 -9.42 -34.34
N LEU A 10 -33.72 -8.39 -34.86
CA LEU A 10 -33.35 -6.99 -34.62
C LEU A 10 -33.55 -6.56 -33.15
N PHE A 11 -34.63 -7.03 -32.50
CA PHE A 11 -34.86 -6.81 -31.07
C PHE A 11 -33.83 -7.54 -30.18
N LEU A 12 -33.38 -8.73 -30.58
CA LEU A 12 -32.36 -9.49 -29.87
C LEU A 12 -30.97 -8.84 -30.00
N CYS A 13 -30.65 -8.26 -31.17
CA CYS A 13 -29.42 -7.50 -31.36
C CYS A 13 -29.39 -6.21 -30.54
N LEU A 14 -30.52 -5.51 -30.40
CA LEU A 14 -30.60 -4.28 -29.61
C LEU A 14 -30.48 -4.56 -28.10
N ALA A 15 -31.02 -5.69 -27.62
CA ALA A 15 -30.87 -6.16 -26.24
C ALA A 15 -29.41 -6.52 -25.89
N LEU A 16 -28.62 -7.00 -26.85
CA LEU A 16 -27.20 -7.30 -26.66
C LEU A 16 -26.34 -6.04 -26.56
N MET A 17 -26.75 -4.91 -27.15
CA MET A 17 -26.02 -3.63 -27.07
C MET A 17 -26.20 -2.92 -25.73
N VAL A 18 -27.33 -3.10 -25.04
CA VAL A 18 -27.56 -2.52 -23.70
C VAL A 18 -26.97 -3.33 -22.55
N ALA A 19 -26.56 -4.59 -22.80
CA ALA A 19 -25.89 -5.44 -21.81
C ALA A 19 -24.37 -5.22 -21.73
N SER A 20 -23.78 -4.42 -22.62
CA SER A 20 -22.37 -4.06 -22.60
C SER A 20 -22.11 -2.71 -21.90
N CYS A 21 -22.75 -2.50 -20.74
CA CYS A 21 -22.25 -1.54 -19.77
C CYS A 21 -21.42 -2.33 -18.76
N GLY A 22 -20.22 -2.74 -19.18
CA GLY A 22 -19.19 -3.19 -18.26
C GLY A 22 -18.86 -2.02 -17.34
N LYS A 23 -18.80 -2.25 -16.03
CA LYS A 23 -18.26 -1.25 -15.10
C LYS A 23 -16.82 -1.01 -15.54
N GLU A 24 -16.57 0.09 -16.24
CA GLU A 24 -15.21 0.60 -16.33
C GLU A 24 -14.84 0.98 -14.91
N ASP A 25 -13.99 0.16 -14.32
CA ASP A 25 -13.20 0.54 -13.16
C ASP A 25 -12.41 1.77 -13.59
N ASN A 26 -13.03 2.95 -13.43
CA ASN A 26 -12.39 4.25 -13.47
C ASN A 26 -11.40 4.23 -12.30
N LYS A 27 -10.29 3.52 -12.47
CA LYS A 27 -9.08 3.82 -11.74
C LYS A 27 -8.82 5.27 -12.08
N GLY A 28 -9.06 6.15 -11.12
CA GLY A 28 -8.64 7.54 -11.22
C GLY A 28 -7.20 7.60 -11.74
N THR A 29 -6.82 8.72 -12.32
CA THR A 29 -5.47 8.93 -12.82
C THR A 29 -4.49 9.00 -11.65
N CYS A 30 -4.18 7.85 -11.03
CA CYS A 30 -3.32 7.72 -9.84
C CYS A 30 -1.83 7.60 -10.22
N SER A 31 -1.43 8.16 -11.36
CA SER A 31 -0.05 8.12 -11.87
C SER A 31 0.23 9.16 -12.95
N ASP A 32 -0.62 10.21 -13.06
CA ASP A 32 -0.50 11.23 -14.09
C ASP A 32 0.25 12.50 -13.61
N GLY A 33 0.65 12.54 -12.33
CA GLY A 33 1.38 13.63 -11.72
C GLY A 33 0.51 14.84 -11.37
N ILE A 34 -0.82 14.72 -11.45
CA ILE A 34 -1.77 15.80 -11.24
C ILE A 34 -2.71 15.44 -10.10
N LYS A 35 -2.72 16.24 -9.03
CA LYS A 35 -3.71 16.09 -7.95
C LYS A 35 -5.12 16.37 -8.47
N ASN A 36 -5.92 15.33 -8.69
CA ASN A 36 -7.28 15.47 -9.21
C ASN A 36 -8.28 14.52 -8.53
N GLN A 37 -9.55 14.57 -8.93
CA GLN A 37 -10.64 13.79 -8.31
C GLN A 37 -10.70 13.99 -6.78
N ASP A 38 -10.69 12.91 -5.99
CA ASP A 38 -10.72 12.91 -4.53
C ASP A 38 -9.36 12.56 -3.88
N GLU A 39 -8.26 12.69 -4.64
CA GLU A 39 -6.91 12.46 -4.14
C GLU A 39 -6.53 13.41 -2.98
N THR A 40 -5.77 12.89 -2.01
CA THR A 40 -5.27 13.68 -0.87
C THR A 40 -3.86 14.20 -1.12
N GLY A 41 -3.04 13.47 -1.88
CA GLY A 41 -1.75 13.88 -2.43
C GLY A 41 -1.76 13.86 -3.95
N ILE A 42 -0.60 14.06 -4.60
CA ILE A 42 -0.48 13.83 -6.04
C ILE A 42 -0.44 12.31 -6.24
N ASP A 43 -1.33 11.75 -7.05
CA ASP A 43 -1.38 10.32 -7.39
C ASP A 43 -1.64 9.38 -6.17
N CYS A 44 -2.20 9.90 -5.07
CA CYS A 44 -2.49 9.12 -3.87
C CYS A 44 -3.64 9.68 -3.01
N GLY A 45 -4.29 8.80 -2.24
CA GLY A 45 -5.46 9.08 -1.41
C GLY A 45 -6.79 9.05 -2.18
N GLY A 46 -7.92 9.06 -1.47
CA GLY A 46 -9.25 9.01 -2.08
C GLY A 46 -9.50 7.74 -2.89
N VAL A 47 -9.80 7.91 -4.19
CA VAL A 47 -9.93 6.85 -5.20
C VAL A 47 -8.63 6.07 -5.41
N CYS A 48 -7.48 6.67 -5.07
CA CYS A 48 -6.16 6.09 -5.16
C CYS A 48 -5.73 5.40 -3.85
N GLY A 49 -4.63 4.66 -3.90
CA GLY A 49 -4.04 4.06 -2.70
C GLY A 49 -3.62 5.14 -1.68
N ALA A 50 -3.69 4.82 -0.39
CA ALA A 50 -3.30 5.77 0.67
C ALA A 50 -1.90 6.36 0.43
N CYS A 51 -1.77 7.67 0.65
CA CYS A 51 -0.47 8.33 0.55
C CYS A 51 0.50 7.79 1.60
N LEU A 52 1.75 7.60 1.19
CA LEU A 52 2.84 7.37 2.14
C LEU A 52 3.13 8.69 2.86
N GLU A 53 2.97 8.69 4.17
CA GLU A 53 3.30 9.83 5.02
C GLU A 53 4.36 9.47 6.06
N GLY A 54 5.28 10.42 6.28
CA GLY A 54 6.33 10.30 7.29
C GLY A 54 7.29 9.14 7.02
N THR A 55 7.27 8.13 7.88
CA THR A 55 8.23 7.02 7.87
C THR A 55 7.71 5.78 7.16
N GLN A 56 6.52 5.87 6.54
CA GLN A 56 5.91 4.77 5.78
C GLN A 56 6.77 4.40 4.57
N GLY A 57 6.95 3.09 4.35
CA GLY A 57 7.86 2.54 3.35
C GLY A 57 8.82 1.50 3.92
N THR A 58 9.77 1.07 3.10
CA THR A 58 10.79 0.08 3.46
C THR A 58 12.17 0.73 3.65
N TRP A 59 12.82 0.40 4.75
CA TRP A 59 14.08 0.97 5.20
C TRP A 59 15.10 -0.15 5.44
N PHE A 60 16.36 0.12 5.08
CA PHE A 60 17.44 -0.86 5.19
C PHE A 60 18.61 -0.28 5.97
N SER A 61 19.25 -1.10 6.79
CA SER A 61 20.49 -0.79 7.47
C SER A 61 21.44 -1.97 7.36
N HIS A 62 22.53 -1.80 6.60
CA HIS A 62 23.64 -2.74 6.52
C HIS A 62 24.93 -2.01 6.08
N PRO A 63 26.04 -2.10 6.86
CA PRO A 63 26.08 -2.63 8.22
C PRO A 63 25.23 -1.78 9.17
N VAL A 64 24.72 -2.39 10.24
CA VAL A 64 23.98 -1.60 11.25
C VAL A 64 24.91 -0.65 12.00
N ALA A 65 24.34 0.39 12.60
CA ALA A 65 25.09 1.30 13.47
C ALA A 65 25.75 0.52 14.63
N PRO A 66 26.92 0.96 15.14
CA PRO A 66 27.65 0.24 16.20
C PRO A 66 26.82 -0.08 17.46
N VAL A 67 25.86 0.78 17.81
CA VAL A 67 24.96 0.57 18.96
C VAL A 67 24.00 -0.63 18.78
N LEU A 68 23.76 -1.06 17.53
CA LEU A 68 22.90 -2.19 17.19
C LEU A 68 23.68 -3.46 16.84
N ALA A 69 25.02 -3.38 16.75
CA ALA A 69 25.86 -4.46 16.23
C ALA A 69 25.81 -5.75 17.08
N SER A 70 25.46 -5.64 18.36
CA SER A 70 25.23 -6.79 19.24
C SER A 70 23.91 -7.52 18.97
N PHE A 71 22.96 -6.88 18.30
CA PHE A 71 21.62 -7.40 18.05
C PHE A 71 21.42 -7.83 16.59
N ALA A 72 22.12 -7.21 15.65
CA ALA A 72 21.94 -7.46 14.21
C ALA A 72 23.21 -7.15 13.42
N ASP A 73 23.36 -7.77 12.27
CA ASP A 73 24.31 -7.39 11.21
C ASP A 73 23.59 -6.62 10.09
N SER A 74 22.31 -6.94 9.86
CA SER A 74 21.43 -6.20 8.95
C SER A 74 20.00 -6.12 9.48
N ILE A 75 19.32 -5.03 9.13
CA ILE A 75 17.91 -4.79 9.47
C ILE A 75 17.19 -4.29 8.22
N SER A 76 16.04 -4.89 7.93
CA SER A 76 15.09 -4.42 6.91
C SER A 76 13.73 -4.21 7.57
N THR A 77 13.23 -2.98 7.55
CA THR A 77 11.97 -2.61 8.22
C THR A 77 10.97 -2.06 7.23
N THR A 78 9.72 -2.51 7.30
CA THR A 78 8.61 -1.94 6.52
C THR A 78 7.57 -1.36 7.47
N PHE A 79 7.30 -0.05 7.32
CA PHE A 79 6.19 0.65 7.97
C PHE A 79 5.04 0.79 6.98
N LYS A 80 3.90 0.17 7.27
CA LYS A 80 2.73 0.16 6.38
C LYS A 80 1.79 1.33 6.67
N THR A 81 0.92 1.64 5.71
CA THR A 81 -0.09 2.70 5.83
C THR A 81 -1.20 2.35 6.84
N ASP A 82 -1.36 1.07 7.17
CA ASP A 82 -2.29 0.57 8.20
C ASP A 82 -1.75 0.66 9.65
N LEU A 83 -0.66 1.39 9.86
CA LEU A 83 0.03 1.57 11.15
C LEU A 83 0.64 0.29 11.74
N THR A 84 0.85 -0.74 10.93
CA THR A 84 1.63 -1.93 11.30
C THR A 84 3.05 -1.87 10.76
N TYR A 85 3.96 -2.58 11.42
CA TYR A 85 5.34 -2.71 10.95
C TYR A 85 5.81 -4.16 10.91
N THR A 86 6.86 -4.41 10.13
CA THR A 86 7.61 -5.66 10.13
C THR A 86 9.10 -5.34 10.08
N VAL A 87 9.90 -5.92 10.97
CA VAL A 87 11.36 -5.82 10.99
C VAL A 87 11.93 -7.21 10.76
N ASP A 88 12.69 -7.36 9.70
CA ASP A 88 13.56 -8.49 9.47
C ASP A 88 14.95 -8.17 10.02
N GLN A 89 15.30 -8.79 11.14
CA GLN A 89 16.59 -8.66 11.78
C GLN A 89 17.44 -9.90 11.49
N TYR A 90 18.66 -9.69 10.98
CA TYR A 90 19.60 -10.79 10.75
C TYR A 90 20.81 -10.65 11.67
N LYS A 91 21.23 -11.77 12.27
CA LYS A 91 22.46 -11.87 13.06
C LYS A 91 23.12 -13.22 12.82
N ASP A 92 24.38 -13.23 12.39
CA ASP A 92 25.17 -14.44 12.16
C ASP A 92 24.44 -15.48 11.26
N GLY A 93 23.70 -14.99 10.26
CA GLY A 93 22.90 -15.81 9.35
C GLY A 93 21.53 -16.26 9.87
N ALA A 94 21.22 -16.06 11.16
CA ALA A 94 19.90 -16.28 11.71
C ALA A 94 18.98 -15.06 11.47
N LYS A 95 17.68 -15.31 11.24
CA LYS A 95 16.66 -14.28 11.03
C LYS A 95 15.65 -14.29 12.17
N VAL A 96 15.38 -13.11 12.73
CA VAL A 96 14.24 -12.84 13.62
C VAL A 96 13.30 -11.86 12.94
N VAL A 97 12.00 -12.13 12.98
CA VAL A 97 10.96 -11.25 12.44
C VAL A 97 10.22 -10.60 13.61
N LEU A 98 10.30 -9.28 13.71
CA LEU A 98 9.56 -8.49 14.68
C LEU A 98 8.34 -7.86 14.00
N THR A 99 7.17 -7.96 14.61
CA THR A 99 5.95 -7.33 14.12
C THR A 99 5.22 -6.61 15.25
N GLY A 100 4.42 -5.63 14.87
CA GLY A 100 3.64 -4.85 15.82
C GLY A 100 2.95 -3.68 15.16
N THR A 101 2.48 -2.76 15.99
CA THR A 101 1.94 -1.47 15.57
C THR A 101 2.93 -0.35 15.85
N TYR A 102 2.80 0.76 15.14
CA TYR A 102 3.61 1.94 15.41
C TYR A 102 2.76 3.20 15.41
N VAL A 103 3.26 4.22 16.12
CA VAL A 103 2.77 5.58 16.04
C VAL A 103 3.92 6.46 15.58
N GLN A 104 3.65 7.39 14.68
CA GLN A 104 4.61 8.41 14.27
C GLN A 104 4.10 9.82 14.62
N THR A 105 5.00 10.69 15.04
CA THR A 105 4.69 12.09 15.36
C THR A 105 5.68 13.00 14.64
N LYS A 106 5.17 13.89 13.79
CA LYS A 106 6.00 14.87 13.07
C LYS A 106 6.52 15.92 14.04
N SER A 107 7.81 16.24 13.96
CA SER A 107 8.39 17.35 14.71
C SER A 107 8.04 18.70 14.07
N GLY A 108 8.26 19.79 14.79
CA GLY A 108 8.16 21.15 14.22
C GLY A 108 9.28 21.51 13.25
N VAL A 109 10.28 20.63 13.04
CA VAL A 109 11.47 20.90 12.24
C VAL A 109 11.55 19.93 11.06
N GLY A 110 11.33 20.45 9.85
CA GLY A 110 11.51 19.71 8.60
C GLY A 110 10.72 18.39 8.53
N ASN A 111 11.36 17.36 7.98
CA ASN A 111 10.79 16.02 7.80
C ASN A 111 11.33 15.04 8.86
N ILE A 112 11.42 15.50 10.11
CA ILE A 112 11.83 14.66 11.23
C ILE A 112 10.59 14.13 11.94
N TYR A 113 10.55 12.82 12.16
CA TYR A 113 9.45 12.11 12.79
C TYR A 113 9.97 11.30 13.98
N THR A 114 9.24 11.32 15.09
CA THR A 114 9.44 10.39 16.21
C THR A 114 8.57 9.16 15.98
N ILE A 115 9.17 7.97 15.97
CA ILE A 115 8.46 6.70 15.81
C ILE A 115 8.45 5.97 17.16
N LYS A 116 7.28 5.53 17.62
CA LYS A 116 7.13 4.63 18.77
C LYS A 116 6.61 3.28 18.28
N LEU A 117 7.36 2.22 18.56
CA LEU A 117 6.99 0.84 18.24
C LEU A 117 6.27 0.19 19.42
N ASN A 118 5.21 -0.57 19.14
CA ASN A 118 4.53 -1.46 20.05
C ASN A 118 4.60 -2.88 19.49
N GLN A 119 5.65 -3.61 19.86
CA GLN A 119 5.90 -4.98 19.39
C GLN A 119 4.84 -5.94 19.94
N THR A 120 4.30 -6.79 19.06
CA THR A 120 3.34 -7.83 19.44
C THR A 120 3.88 -9.24 19.17
N SER A 121 4.87 -9.39 18.28
CA SER A 121 5.56 -10.66 18.06
C SER A 121 7.03 -10.45 17.71
N PRO A 122 7.96 -11.26 18.25
CA PRO A 122 7.74 -12.18 19.36
C PRO A 122 7.49 -11.40 20.66
N THR A 123 6.87 -12.03 21.67
CA THR A 123 6.64 -11.39 22.98
C THR A 123 7.89 -11.34 23.87
N ALA A 124 8.93 -12.11 23.50
CA ALA A 124 10.26 -12.11 24.10
C ALA A 124 11.30 -12.40 23.01
N LEU A 125 12.50 -11.84 23.17
CA LEU A 125 13.66 -12.02 22.29
C LEU A 125 14.68 -12.95 22.94
#